data_AF-A0A0G1RXW8-F1
#
_entry.id   AF-A0A0G1RXW8-F1
#
_cell.length_a   1.000
_cell.length_b   1.000
_cell.length_c   1.000
_cell.angle_alpha   90.00
_cell.angle_beta   90.00
_cell.angle_gamma   90.00
#
_symmetry.space_group_name_H-M   'P 1'
#
loop_
_entity.id
_entity.type
_entity.pdbx_description
1 polymer ?
#
loop_
_entity_poly.entity_id
_entity_poly.type
_entity_poly.pdbx_seq_one_letter_code
_entity_poly.pdbx_strand_id
1 'polypeptide(L)'
;MNKYITLNSSSMKKIIPVLIALIAVGGVSFYGGMKYAGSKRSSRSGVTRGFGNLSAEDRAQRFVQMGMGDGSRRMINRQGGVDFVNGEVISKDDDSVTVKLRDGGSRIVFFSPSTTVMKATSGDGSDLEVGRNVMINGSANQDGSMSAQMIQIRPAGN
;
A
#
# COMPACT_ATOMS: atom_id res chain seq x y z
N MET A 1 -34.86 27.07 2.55
CA MET A 1 -35.29 28.19 3.42
C MET A 1 -34.20 28.39 4.46
N ASN A 2 -33.22 29.27 4.18
CA ASN A 2 -32.04 29.45 5.04
C ASN A 2 -32.38 30.43 6.18
N LYS A 3 -32.44 29.92 7.41
CA LYS A 3 -32.58 30.76 8.62
C LYS A 3 -31.24 31.41 8.93
N TYR A 4 -31.10 32.71 8.68
CA TYR A 4 -30.00 33.49 9.23
C TYR A 4 -30.28 33.75 10.71
N ILE A 5 -29.32 33.41 11.57
CA ILE A 5 -29.37 33.70 13.01
C ILE A 5 -29.03 35.18 13.17
N THR A 6 -30.03 36.01 13.43
CA THR A 6 -29.83 37.43 13.76
C THR A 6 -29.37 37.54 15.21
N LEU A 7 -28.08 37.80 15.44
CA LEU A 7 -27.52 38.02 16.77
C LEU A 7 -27.78 39.46 17.23
N ASN A 8 -28.37 39.63 18.41
CA ASN A 8 -28.56 40.93 19.06
C ASN A 8 -27.19 41.59 19.39
N SER A 9 -27.08 42.90 19.17
CA SER A 9 -25.90 43.75 19.46
C SER A 9 -25.33 43.57 20.88
N SER A 10 -26.19 43.33 21.88
CA SER A 10 -25.76 43.02 23.25
C SER A 10 -24.93 41.73 23.36
N SER A 11 -25.36 40.68 22.65
CA SER A 11 -24.68 39.38 22.61
C SER A 11 -23.40 39.44 21.76
N MET A 12 -23.41 40.20 20.67
CA MET A 12 -22.24 40.42 19.81
C MET A 12 -21.05 41.01 20.57
N LYS A 13 -21.29 42.00 21.47
CA LYS A 13 -20.23 42.62 22.29
C LYS A 13 -19.54 41.63 23.25
N LYS A 14 -20.22 40.55 23.66
CA LYS A 14 -19.66 39.49 24.52
C LYS A 14 -19.01 38.36 23.72
N ILE A 15 -19.47 38.11 22.49
CA ILE A 15 -18.95 37.07 21.60
C ILE A 15 -17.63 37.50 20.94
N ILE A 16 -17.49 38.78 20.58
CA ILE A 16 -16.27 39.32 19.96
C ILE A 16 -15.00 39.02 20.78
N PRO A 17 -14.91 39.29 22.09
CA PRO A 17 -13.71 38.98 22.86
C PRO A 17 -13.44 37.47 22.98
N VAL A 18 -14.48 36.63 23.00
CA VAL A 18 -14.35 35.16 23.04
C VAL A 18 -13.80 34.62 21.73
N LEU A 19 -14.25 35.15 20.58
CA LEU A 19 -13.71 34.78 19.27
C LEU A 19 -12.25 35.22 19.11
N ILE A 20 -11.90 36.43 19.58
CA ILE A 20 -10.51 36.90 19.57
C ILE A 20 -9.62 36.01 20.44
N ALA A 21 -10.10 35.61 21.62
CA ALA A 21 -9.38 34.69 22.50
C ALA A 21 -9.18 33.31 21.85
N LEU A 22 -10.19 32.76 21.18
CA LEU A 22 -10.09 31.49 20.46
C LEU A 22 -9.09 31.55 19.31
N ILE A 23 -9.10 32.63 18.52
CA ILE A 23 -8.14 32.82 17.42
C ILE A 23 -6.72 33.01 17.98
N ALA A 24 -6.55 33.74 19.08
CA ALA A 24 -5.26 33.92 19.73
C ALA A 24 -4.69 32.59 20.25
N VAL A 25 -5.50 31.78 20.93
CA VAL A 25 -5.09 30.46 21.42
C VAL A 25 -4.78 29.51 20.26
N GLY A 26 -5.60 29.49 19.21
CA GLY A 26 -5.36 28.69 18.00
C GLY A 26 -4.07 29.09 17.27
N GLY A 27 -3.80 30.39 17.12
CA GLY A 27 -2.59 30.89 16.46
C GLY A 27 -1.32 30.59 17.25
N VAL A 28 -1.34 30.75 18.58
CA VAL A 28 -0.19 30.47 19.45
C VAL A 28 0.12 28.98 19.52
N SER A 29 -0.91 28.12 19.59
CA SER A 29 -0.72 26.66 19.63
C SER A 29 -0.24 26.10 18.28
N PHE A 30 -0.72 26.63 17.15
CA PHE A 30 -0.23 26.25 15.83
C PHE A 30 1.23 26.68 15.60
N TYR A 31 1.58 27.93 15.93
CA TYR A 31 2.95 28.43 15.79
C TYR A 31 3.94 27.72 16.73
N GLY A 32 3.55 27.51 18.00
CA GLY A 32 4.33 26.73 18.97
C GLY A 32 4.56 25.28 18.52
N GLY A 33 3.51 24.63 17.99
CA GLY A 33 3.60 23.29 17.42
C GLY A 33 4.54 23.21 16.21
N MET A 34 4.46 24.18 15.28
CA MET A 34 5.35 24.23 14.10
C MET A 34 6.81 24.47 14.48
N LYS A 35 7.10 25.38 15.43
CA LYS A 35 8.47 25.63 15.93
C LYS A 35 9.03 24.40 16.66
N TYR A 36 8.23 23.74 17.49
CA TYR A 36 8.63 22.53 18.22
C TYR A 36 8.87 21.34 17.27
N ALA A 37 8.06 21.21 16.21
CA ALA A 37 8.29 20.24 15.13
C ALA A 37 9.54 20.57 14.31
N GLY A 38 9.84 21.86 14.09
CA GLY A 38 11.06 22.32 13.44
C GLY A 38 12.31 21.98 14.24
N SER A 39 12.30 22.12 15.56
CA SER A 39 13.44 21.81 16.44
C SER A 39 13.72 20.31 16.63
N LYS A 40 12.82 19.42 16.21
CA LYS A 40 13.04 17.96 16.19
C LYS A 40 13.45 17.40 14.82
N ARG A 41 13.63 18.24 13.80
CA ARG A 41 14.27 17.83 12.54
C ARG A 41 15.78 17.92 12.67
N SER A 42 16.34 17.02 13.45
CA SER A 42 17.77 16.71 13.42
C SER A 42 18.15 16.25 12.01
N SER A 43 18.76 17.15 11.25
CA SER A 43 19.78 16.90 10.25
C SER A 43 19.68 15.59 9.45
N ARG A 44 18.65 15.44 8.60
CA ARG A 44 18.71 14.50 7.46
C ARG A 44 19.40 15.15 6.25
N SER A 45 20.55 15.77 6.50
CA SER A 45 21.39 16.42 5.48
C SER A 45 22.85 16.02 5.68
N GLY A 46 23.12 14.72 5.65
CA GLY A 46 24.48 14.16 5.66
C GLY A 46 24.76 13.15 4.55
N VAL A 47 23.73 12.58 3.93
CA VAL A 47 23.91 11.45 2.99
C VAL A 47 24.32 11.91 1.60
N THR A 48 23.97 13.12 1.15
CA THR A 48 24.18 13.52 -0.24
C THR A 48 25.59 14.06 -0.56
N ARG A 49 26.40 14.45 0.44
CA ARG A 49 27.72 15.07 0.18
C ARG A 49 28.89 14.09 0.04
N GLY A 50 28.68 12.79 0.33
CA GLY A 50 29.76 11.79 0.34
C GLY A 50 29.85 10.89 -0.89
N PHE A 51 28.86 10.91 -1.81
CA PHE A 51 28.80 9.97 -2.94
C PHE A 51 29.20 10.56 -4.29
N GLY A 52 29.61 11.82 -4.34
CA GLY A 52 29.99 12.49 -5.59
C GLY A 52 31.38 12.11 -6.10
N ASN A 53 32.24 11.57 -5.24
CA ASN A 53 33.67 11.39 -5.52
C ASN A 53 34.17 9.95 -5.24
N LEU A 54 33.27 8.97 -5.25
CA LEU A 54 33.59 7.55 -5.02
C LEU A 54 33.53 6.79 -6.35
N SER A 55 34.39 5.77 -6.48
CA SER A 55 34.32 4.79 -7.58
C SER A 55 33.00 4.01 -7.54
N ALA A 56 32.61 3.39 -8.66
CA ALA A 56 31.39 2.59 -8.73
C ALA A 56 31.43 1.39 -7.78
N GLU A 57 32.62 0.82 -7.58
CA GLU A 57 32.90 -0.30 -6.69
C GLU A 57 32.76 0.09 -5.21
N ASP A 58 33.30 1.24 -4.81
CA ASP A 58 33.20 1.73 -3.42
C ASP A 58 31.76 2.13 -3.05
N ARG A 59 31.00 2.59 -4.05
CA ARG A 59 29.58 2.92 -3.91
C ARG A 59 28.74 1.67 -3.63
N ALA A 60 29.04 0.56 -4.30
CA ALA A 60 28.37 -0.72 -4.11
C ALA A 60 28.67 -1.31 -2.73
N GLN A 61 29.92 -1.27 -2.27
CA GLN A 61 30.30 -1.78 -0.95
C GLN A 61 29.68 -0.98 0.20
N ARG A 62 29.60 0.35 0.08
CA ARG A 62 28.94 1.18 1.10
C ARG A 62 27.41 1.05 1.12
N PHE A 63 26.79 0.70 0.00
CA PHE A 63 25.35 0.37 -0.05
C PHE A 63 25.04 -0.90 0.75
N VAL A 64 25.93 -1.89 0.70
CA VAL A 64 25.85 -3.10 1.53
C VAL A 64 26.12 -2.78 3.01
N GLN A 65 27.12 -1.94 3.28
CA GLN A 65 27.49 -1.56 4.66
C GLN A 65 26.45 -0.67 5.37
N MET A 66 25.66 0.14 4.64
CA MET A 66 24.57 0.94 5.22
C MET A 66 23.27 0.17 5.49
N GLY A 67 23.28 -1.17 5.41
CA GLY A 67 22.12 -1.99 5.77
C GLY A 67 20.91 -1.81 4.85
N MET A 68 21.11 -1.24 3.65
CA MET A 68 20.06 -1.04 2.65
C MET A 68 19.70 -2.33 1.88
N GLY A 69 20.26 -3.49 2.28
CA GLY A 69 19.80 -4.82 1.87
C GLY A 69 18.55 -5.33 2.61
N ASP A 70 18.25 -4.79 3.80
CA ASP A 70 17.04 -5.12 4.59
C ASP A 70 16.07 -3.92 4.72
N GLY A 71 16.55 -2.69 4.52
CA GLY A 71 15.75 -1.47 4.58
C GLY A 71 14.67 -1.34 3.50
N SER A 72 14.87 -1.95 2.32
CA SER A 72 13.87 -1.95 1.24
C SER A 72 12.65 -2.83 1.52
N ARG A 73 12.79 -3.86 2.36
CA ARG A 73 11.65 -4.70 2.77
C ARG A 73 10.77 -4.00 3.81
N ARG A 74 11.36 -3.14 4.63
CA ARG A 74 10.63 -2.39 5.68
C ARG A 74 9.96 -1.12 5.18
N MET A 75 10.36 -0.59 4.02
CA MET A 75 9.65 0.54 3.39
C MET A 75 8.39 0.13 2.62
N ILE A 76 8.33 -1.09 2.07
CA ILE A 76 7.11 -1.62 1.42
C ILE A 76 5.97 -1.79 2.43
N ASN A 77 6.29 -2.06 3.70
CA ASN A 77 5.28 -2.36 4.72
C ASN A 77 4.73 -1.13 5.47
N ARG A 78 5.20 0.09 5.18
CA ARG A 78 4.85 1.29 5.98
C ARG A 78 3.92 2.27 5.27
N GLN A 79 3.60 2.04 4.01
CA GLN A 79 2.78 2.94 3.21
C GLN A 79 1.84 2.13 2.32
N GLY A 80 0.85 1.47 2.93
CA GLY A 80 -0.16 0.68 2.23
C GLY A 80 0.32 -0.73 1.87
N GLY A 81 0.96 -1.43 2.81
CA GLY A 81 1.32 -2.84 2.64
C GLY A 81 0.09 -3.63 2.24
N VAL A 82 0.16 -4.27 1.07
CA VAL A 82 -0.88 -5.19 0.60
C VAL A 82 -0.91 -6.36 1.58
N ASP A 83 -1.88 -6.37 2.48
CA ASP A 83 -2.11 -7.50 3.37
C ASP A 83 -2.70 -8.66 2.55
N PHE A 84 -1.91 -9.70 2.34
CA PHE A 84 -2.36 -10.91 1.68
C PHE A 84 -3.05 -11.82 2.71
N VAL A 85 -4.31 -12.17 2.45
CA VAL A 85 -5.05 -13.16 3.24
C VAL A 85 -4.97 -14.50 2.52
N ASN A 86 -4.42 -15.52 3.18
CA ASN A 86 -4.41 -16.90 2.69
C ASN A 86 -5.10 -17.81 3.72
N GLY A 87 -6.08 -18.58 3.26
CA GLY A 87 -6.84 -19.46 4.13
C GLY A 87 -8.00 -20.13 3.40
N GLU A 88 -8.88 -20.71 4.19
CA GLU A 88 -10.07 -21.43 3.73
C GLU A 88 -11.31 -20.54 3.93
N VAL A 89 -12.17 -20.41 2.92
CA VAL A 89 -13.44 -19.70 3.06
C VAL A 89 -14.41 -20.57 3.87
N ILE A 90 -14.84 -20.08 5.03
CA ILE A 90 -15.75 -20.80 5.95
C ILE A 90 -17.17 -20.22 5.97
N SER A 91 -17.37 -19.00 5.47
CA SER A 91 -18.70 -18.43 5.22
C SER A 91 -18.64 -17.37 4.11
N LYS A 92 -19.80 -17.08 3.52
CA LYS A 92 -19.96 -16.08 2.45
C LYS A 92 -21.29 -15.34 2.62
N ASP A 93 -21.23 -14.03 2.43
CA ASP A 93 -22.36 -13.11 2.25
C ASP A 93 -22.32 -12.49 0.84
N ASP A 94 -23.18 -11.50 0.57
CA ASP A 94 -23.31 -10.86 -0.75
C ASP A 94 -22.05 -10.11 -1.19
N ASP A 95 -21.39 -9.42 -0.26
CA ASP A 95 -20.22 -8.58 -0.49
C ASP A 95 -19.03 -8.96 0.41
N SER A 96 -19.10 -10.11 1.10
CA SER A 96 -18.02 -10.54 2.01
C SER A 96 -17.82 -12.06 2.08
N VAL A 97 -16.61 -12.47 2.43
CA VAL A 97 -16.27 -13.86 2.79
C VAL A 97 -15.52 -13.91 4.11
N THR A 98 -15.82 -14.88 4.97
CA THR A 98 -14.99 -15.16 6.16
C THR A 98 -13.97 -16.22 5.81
N VAL A 99 -12.69 -15.89 5.99
CA VAL A 99 -11.56 -16.76 5.74
C VAL A 99 -10.96 -17.23 7.05
N LYS A 100 -10.93 -18.54 7.28
CA LYS A 100 -10.15 -19.17 8.35
C LYS A 100 -8.67 -19.12 7.96
N LEU A 101 -7.88 -18.49 8.81
CA LEU A 101 -6.45 -18.36 8.65
C LEU A 101 -5.72 -19.61 9.15
N ARG A 102 -4.48 -19.79 8.67
CA ARG A 102 -3.62 -20.91 9.09
C ARG A 102 -3.20 -20.85 10.57
N ASP A 103 -3.22 -19.66 11.17
CA ASP A 103 -2.89 -19.43 12.59
C ASP A 103 -4.06 -19.74 13.54
N GLY A 104 -5.20 -20.21 13.01
CA GLY A 104 -6.39 -20.53 13.78
C GLY A 104 -7.36 -19.35 13.94
N GLY A 105 -6.99 -18.14 13.51
CA GLY A 105 -7.88 -16.99 13.46
C GLY A 105 -8.84 -17.01 12.27
N SER A 106 -9.68 -15.98 12.18
CA SER A 106 -10.49 -15.71 10.99
C SER A 106 -10.44 -14.23 10.62
N ARG A 107 -10.67 -13.93 9.34
CA ARG A 107 -10.81 -12.56 8.82
C ARG A 107 -12.00 -12.48 7.88
N ILE A 108 -12.74 -11.39 7.97
CA ILE A 108 -13.79 -11.05 7.00
C ILE A 108 -13.15 -10.22 5.89
N VAL A 109 -13.35 -10.64 4.64
CA VAL A 109 -12.85 -9.99 3.43
C VAL A 109 -14.02 -9.46 2.65
N PHE A 110 -14.11 -8.15 2.49
CA PHE A 110 -15.11 -7.50 1.65
C PHE A 110 -14.64 -7.45 0.19
N PHE A 111 -15.56 -7.66 -0.74
CA PHE A 111 -15.33 -7.56 -2.18
C PHE A 111 -16.49 -6.79 -2.84
N SER A 112 -16.25 -6.29 -4.06
CA SER A 112 -17.23 -5.54 -4.83
C SER A 112 -17.46 -6.18 -6.19
N PRO A 113 -18.45 -5.74 -6.98
CA PRO A 113 -18.64 -6.22 -8.35
C PRO A 113 -17.43 -6.01 -9.27
N SER A 114 -16.53 -5.07 -8.95
CA SER A 114 -15.28 -4.86 -9.69
C SER A 114 -14.14 -5.78 -9.24
N THR A 115 -14.32 -6.57 -8.18
CA THR A 115 -13.31 -7.51 -7.71
C THR A 115 -13.16 -8.65 -8.71
N THR A 116 -11.96 -8.82 -9.26
CA THR A 116 -11.66 -9.95 -10.16
C THR A 116 -11.43 -11.22 -9.36
N VAL A 117 -12.22 -12.26 -9.62
CA VAL A 117 -12.07 -13.57 -9.01
C VAL A 117 -11.43 -14.52 -10.02
N MET A 118 -10.22 -14.98 -9.72
CA MET A 118 -9.53 -16.00 -10.50
C MET A 118 -9.78 -17.37 -9.88
N LYS A 119 -10.18 -18.33 -10.72
CA LYS A 119 -10.32 -19.74 -10.33
C LYS A 119 -9.40 -20.58 -11.18
N ALA A 120 -8.52 -21.34 -10.52
CA ALA A 120 -7.77 -22.41 -11.17
C ALA A 120 -8.59 -23.71 -11.07
N THR A 121 -8.56 -24.51 -12.13
CA THR A 121 -9.11 -25.86 -12.17
C THR A 121 -8.06 -26.80 -12.73
N SER A 122 -8.15 -28.09 -12.40
CA SER A 122 -7.33 -29.09 -13.11
C SER A 122 -7.76 -29.09 -14.56
N GLY A 123 -6.79 -29.02 -15.45
CA GLY A 123 -6.99 -29.23 -16.88
C GLY A 123 -6.19 -30.45 -17.35
N ASP A 124 -6.51 -30.91 -18.55
CA ASP A 124 -5.76 -31.95 -19.24
C ASP A 124 -5.27 -31.46 -20.62
N GLY A 125 -4.59 -32.34 -21.37
CA GLY A 125 -4.01 -31.98 -22.66
C GLY A 125 -5.06 -31.57 -23.71
N SER A 126 -6.31 -31.99 -23.56
CA SER A 126 -7.41 -31.62 -24.47
C SER A 126 -7.87 -30.18 -24.28
N ASP A 127 -7.63 -29.57 -23.12
CA ASP A 127 -7.93 -28.16 -22.86
C ASP A 127 -6.97 -27.20 -23.59
N LEU A 128 -5.85 -27.72 -24.12
CA LEU A 128 -4.85 -26.96 -24.87
C LEU A 128 -5.28 -26.79 -26.34
N GLU A 129 -6.38 -26.06 -26.53
CA GLU A 129 -6.92 -25.75 -27.85
C GLU A 129 -6.18 -24.59 -28.52
N VAL A 130 -6.19 -24.59 -29.86
CA VAL A 130 -5.65 -23.47 -30.65
C VAL A 130 -6.41 -22.18 -30.33
N GLY A 131 -5.66 -21.10 -30.10
CA GLY A 131 -6.22 -19.79 -29.76
C GLY A 131 -6.36 -19.52 -28.26
N ARG A 132 -6.03 -20.48 -27.38
CA ARG A 132 -5.96 -20.25 -25.93
C ARG A 132 -4.67 -19.53 -25.55
N ASN A 133 -4.79 -18.58 -24.62
CA ASN A 133 -3.62 -17.92 -24.04
C ASN A 133 -3.05 -18.81 -22.94
N VAL A 134 -1.76 -19.16 -23.03
CA VAL A 134 -1.10 -20.01 -22.05
C VAL A 134 0.16 -19.35 -21.49
N MET A 135 0.48 -19.68 -20.25
CA MET A 135 1.77 -19.43 -19.64
C MET A 135 2.45 -20.78 -19.38
N ILE A 136 3.64 -20.96 -19.96
CA ILE A 136 4.38 -22.21 -19.89
C ILE A 136 5.63 -21.97 -19.04
N ASN A 137 5.83 -22.81 -18.03
CA ASN A 137 7.07 -22.89 -17.28
C ASN A 137 7.75 -24.21 -17.61
N GLY A 138 9.03 -24.16 -17.96
CA GLY A 138 9.78 -25.30 -18.48
C GLY A 138 11.24 -24.96 -18.78
N SER A 139 11.93 -25.92 -19.38
CA SER A 139 13.33 -25.76 -19.81
C SER A 139 13.41 -25.56 -21.32
N ALA A 140 14.17 -24.57 -21.76
CA ALA A 140 14.51 -24.39 -23.17
C ALA A 140 15.53 -25.45 -23.61
N ASN A 141 15.35 -25.98 -24.81
CA ASN A 141 16.19 -26.99 -25.43
C ASN A 141 17.14 -26.34 -26.46
N GLN A 142 18.22 -27.02 -26.83
CA GLN A 142 19.24 -26.49 -27.76
C GLN A 142 18.74 -26.31 -29.20
N ASP A 143 17.68 -27.04 -29.57
CA ASP A 143 17.03 -26.98 -30.88
C ASP A 143 16.03 -25.80 -31.00
N GLY A 144 15.90 -24.98 -29.95
CA GLY A 144 14.96 -23.86 -29.90
C GLY A 144 13.56 -24.24 -29.41
N SER A 145 13.31 -25.51 -29.10
CA SER A 145 12.05 -25.96 -28.47
C SER A 145 12.07 -25.77 -26.94
N MET A 146 10.94 -26.03 -26.27
CA MET A 146 10.83 -25.99 -24.81
C MET A 146 10.09 -27.21 -24.29
N SER A 147 10.61 -27.82 -23.23
CA SER A 147 9.96 -28.91 -22.48
C SER A 147 9.19 -28.32 -21.29
N ALA A 148 7.86 -28.40 -21.33
CA ALA A 148 6.99 -27.83 -20.30
C ALA A 148 6.96 -28.69 -19.03
N GLN A 149 7.10 -28.06 -17.87
CA GLN A 149 6.86 -28.65 -16.54
C GLN A 149 5.49 -28.27 -15.98
N MET A 150 5.01 -27.07 -16.34
CA MET A 150 3.70 -26.57 -15.97
C MET A 150 3.14 -25.71 -17.10
N ILE A 151 1.86 -25.92 -17.41
CA ILE A 151 1.11 -25.10 -18.35
C ILE A 151 -0.09 -24.53 -17.60
N GLN A 152 -0.18 -23.20 -17.56
CA GLN A 152 -1.33 -22.49 -17.01
C GLN A 152 -2.10 -21.85 -18.15
N ILE A 153 -3.35 -22.27 -18.32
CA ILE A 153 -4.28 -21.63 -19.26
C ILE A 153 -4.79 -20.34 -18.63
N ARG A 154 -4.65 -19.23 -19.35
CA ARG A 154 -5.21 -17.95 -18.96
C ARG A 154 -6.61 -17.80 -19.53
N PRO A 155 -7.58 -17.28 -18.75
CA PRO A 155 -8.86 -16.88 -19.30
C PRO A 155 -8.65 -15.90 -20.45
N ALA A 156 -9.50 -15.98 -21.49
CA ALA A 156 -9.55 -14.93 -22.50
C ALA A 156 -9.93 -13.60 -21.79
N GLY A 157 -9.16 -12.54 -22.05
CA GLY A 157 -9.56 -11.21 -21.59
C GLY A 157 -10.87 -10.84 -22.27
N ASN A 158 -11.90 -10.53 -21.46
CA ASN A 158 -13.15 -9.94 -21.95
C ASN A 158 -12.96 -8.47 -22.28
#